data_AF-A0A6A6Y5Y5-F1
#
_entry.id   AF-A0A6A6Y5Y5-F1
#
_cell.length_a   1.000
_cell.length_b   1.000
_cell.length_c   1.000
_cell.angle_alpha   90.00
_cell.angle_beta   90.00
_cell.angle_gamma   90.00
#
_symmetry.space_group_name_H-M   'P 1'
#
loop_
_entity.id
_entity.type
_entity.pdbx_description
1 polymer ?
#
loop_
_entity_poly.entity_id
_entity_poly.type
_entity_poly.pdbx_seq_one_letter_code
_entity_poly.pdbx_strand_id
1 'polypeptide(L)'
;DRKSLELVLELAHAQFKRIPAKLSYEGLVQLASVCLDYDTTGLVVPFLDAWIKPYRDHITRPGYEQWLLVAYAFGFIDDFENISNRLVLSCTSKDGKCLDSNGSALTGR
;
A
#
# COMPACT_ATOMS: atom_id res chain seq x y z
N ASP A 1 4.56 11.52 2.89
CA ASP A 1 5.90 11.46 2.27
C ASP A 1 6.02 12.52 1.16
N ARG A 2 7.20 13.15 0.99
CA ARG A 2 7.40 14.24 0.02
C ARG A 2 7.26 13.76 -1.42
N LYS A 3 7.81 12.60 -1.75
CA LYS A 3 7.82 12.07 -3.13
C LYS A 3 6.43 11.61 -3.56
N SER A 4 5.68 11.01 -2.64
CA SER A 4 4.30 10.57 -2.88
C SER A 4 3.38 11.76 -3.15
N LEU A 5 3.53 12.85 -2.39
CA LEU A 5 2.81 14.09 -2.64
C LEU A 5 3.22 14.75 -3.98
N GLU A 6 4.52 14.76 -4.28
CA GLU A 6 5.04 15.25 -5.57
C GLU A 6 4.41 14.46 -6.73
N LEU A 7 4.33 13.13 -6.64
CA LEU A 7 3.69 12.28 -7.65
C LEU A 7 2.20 12.59 -7.83
N VAL A 8 1.44 12.78 -6.74
CA VAL A 8 0.02 13.17 -6.80
C VAL A 8 -0.15 14.52 -7.49
N LEU A 9 0.73 15.48 -7.19
CA LEU A 9 0.71 16.79 -7.84
C LEU A 9 1.09 16.71 -9.33
N GLU A 10 2.07 15.89 -9.70
CA GLU A 10 2.43 15.67 -11.10
C GLU A 10 1.27 15.07 -11.90
N LEU A 11 0.53 14.13 -11.30
CA LEU A 11 -0.71 13.56 -11.86
C LEU A 11 -1.79 14.63 -12.03
N ALA A 12 -2.05 15.43 -11.00
CA ALA A 12 -3.06 16.50 -11.04
C ALA A 12 -2.75 17.55 -12.12
N HIS A 13 -1.47 17.83 -12.38
CA HIS A 13 -1.01 18.76 -13.42
C HIS A 13 -0.73 18.09 -14.78
N ALA A 14 -1.20 16.85 -14.99
CA ALA A 14 -1.05 16.10 -16.23
C ALA A 14 0.40 15.95 -16.74
N GLN A 15 1.38 15.92 -15.83
CA GLN A 15 2.81 15.77 -16.15
C GLN A 15 3.17 14.30 -16.40
N PHE A 16 2.45 13.61 -17.29
CA PHE A 16 2.54 12.16 -17.44
C PHE A 16 3.94 11.62 -17.79
N LYS A 17 4.81 12.45 -18.39
CA LYS A 17 6.21 12.09 -18.69
C LYS A 17 7.07 11.87 -17.45
N ARG A 18 6.65 12.39 -16.29
CA ARG A 18 7.38 12.29 -15.02
C ARG A 18 6.91 11.13 -14.14
N ILE A 19 5.79 10.50 -14.52
CA ILE A 19 5.21 9.39 -13.77
C ILE A 19 6.11 8.15 -13.89
N PRO A 20 6.50 7.54 -12.77
CA PRO A 20 7.32 6.35 -12.79
C PRO A 20 6.54 5.15 -13.34
N ALA A 21 7.18 4.37 -14.21
CA ALA A 21 6.58 3.14 -14.73
C ALA A 21 6.44 2.03 -13.66
N LYS A 22 7.25 2.10 -12.60
CA LYS A 22 7.25 1.17 -11.46
C LYS A 22 7.38 1.96 -10.18
N LEU A 23 6.61 1.60 -9.17
CA LEU A 23 6.69 2.18 -7.82
C LEU A 23 7.19 1.10 -6.87
N SER A 24 8.01 1.46 -5.88
CA SER A 24 8.41 0.53 -4.82
C SER A 24 7.21 0.20 -3.93
N TYR A 25 7.28 -0.93 -3.21
CA TYR A 25 6.24 -1.32 -2.26
C TYR A 25 6.01 -0.24 -1.19
N GLU A 26 7.09 0.23 -0.55
CA GLU A 26 7.03 1.33 0.41
C GLU A 26 6.42 2.60 -0.21
N GLY A 27 6.83 2.94 -1.44
CA GLY A 27 6.29 4.09 -2.17
C GLY A 27 4.80 3.95 -2.46
N LEU A 28 4.31 2.74 -2.74
CA LEU A 28 2.89 2.45 -2.96
C LEU A 28 2.07 2.60 -1.67
N VAL A 29 2.60 2.14 -0.54
CA VAL A 29 1.97 2.32 0.78
C VAL A 29 1.92 3.82 1.14
N GLN A 30 3.01 4.54 0.93
CA GLN A 30 3.06 5.99 1.18
C GLN A 30 2.12 6.76 0.25
N LEU A 31 2.04 6.36 -1.02
CA LEU A 31 1.09 6.93 -1.98
C LEU A 31 -0.35 6.67 -1.54
N ALA A 32 -0.68 5.45 -1.11
CA ALA A 32 -2.02 5.13 -0.60
C ALA A 32 -2.40 6.00 0.59
N SER A 33 -1.49 6.23 1.54
CA SER A 33 -1.70 7.16 2.66
C SER A 33 -1.99 8.58 2.18
N VAL A 34 -1.16 9.13 1.28
CA VAL A 34 -1.36 10.48 0.74
C VAL A 34 -2.68 10.56 -0.05
N CYS A 35 -3.01 9.54 -0.82
CA CYS A 35 -4.26 9.51 -1.57
C CYS A 35 -5.49 9.54 -0.67
N LEU A 36 -5.44 8.86 0.48
CA LEU A 36 -6.50 8.91 1.49
C LEU A 36 -6.57 10.27 2.18
N ASP A 37 -5.42 10.87 2.53
CA ASP A 37 -5.36 12.15 3.23
C ASP A 37 -5.93 13.31 2.39
N TYR A 38 -5.76 13.25 1.06
CA TYR A 38 -6.14 14.32 0.13
C TYR A 38 -7.28 13.95 -0.82
N ASP A 39 -7.92 12.79 -0.64
CA ASP A 39 -8.99 12.27 -1.51
C ASP A 39 -8.60 12.28 -3.00
N THR A 40 -7.42 11.74 -3.31
CA THR A 40 -6.85 11.73 -4.68
C THR A 40 -6.73 10.32 -5.27
N THR A 41 -7.43 9.34 -4.70
CA THR A 41 -7.43 7.94 -5.16
C THR A 41 -7.83 7.83 -6.64
N GLY A 42 -8.78 8.64 -7.10
CA GLY A 42 -9.23 8.66 -8.50
C GLY A 42 -8.15 9.07 -9.51
N LEU A 43 -7.15 9.87 -9.11
CA LEU A 43 -6.08 10.33 -10.01
C LEU A 43 -5.08 9.22 -10.36
N VAL A 44 -4.88 8.27 -9.45
CA VAL A 44 -3.86 7.22 -9.58
C VAL A 44 -4.37 5.95 -10.25
N VAL A 45 -5.70 5.76 -10.34
CA VAL A 45 -6.35 4.56 -10.92
C VAL A 45 -5.75 4.15 -12.28
N PRO A 46 -5.49 5.06 -13.25
CA PRO A 46 -4.98 4.66 -14.57
C PRO A 46 -3.59 3.99 -14.54
N PHE A 47 -2.82 4.20 -13.47
CA PHE A 47 -1.45 3.71 -13.32
C PHE A 47 -1.34 2.56 -12.32
N LEU A 48 -2.39 2.36 -11.52
CA LEU A 48 -2.39 1.49 -10.37
C LEU A 48 -2.07 0.05 -10.74
N ASP A 49 -2.68 -0.49 -11.80
CA ASP A 49 -2.45 -1.86 -12.28
C ASP A 49 -0.96 -2.17 -12.52
N ALA A 50 -0.22 -1.22 -13.11
CA ALA A 50 1.21 -1.39 -13.37
C ALA A 50 2.04 -1.41 -12.07
N TRP A 51 1.63 -0.62 -11.08
CA TRP A 51 2.33 -0.50 -9.80
C TRP A 51 2.04 -1.65 -8.83
N ILE A 52 0.82 -2.20 -8.85
CA ILE A 52 0.40 -3.27 -7.92
C ILE A 52 0.84 -4.67 -8.39
N LYS A 53 0.91 -4.90 -9.71
CA LYS A 53 1.19 -6.22 -10.30
C LYS A 53 2.42 -6.93 -9.74
N PRO A 54 3.56 -6.26 -9.48
CA PRO A 54 4.74 -6.92 -8.91
C PRO A 54 4.56 -7.46 -7.48
N TYR A 55 3.54 -7.02 -6.76
CA TYR A 55 3.37 -7.27 -5.33
C TYR A 55 2.16 -8.14 -5.00
N ARG A 56 1.16 -8.17 -5.88
CA ARG A 56 -0.14 -8.82 -5.63
C ARG A 56 -0.01 -10.31 -5.26
N ASP A 57 0.91 -11.03 -5.89
CA ASP A 57 1.17 -12.46 -5.59
C ASP A 57 1.95 -12.68 -4.27
N HIS A 58 2.34 -11.61 -3.58
CA HIS A 58 3.18 -11.64 -2.39
C HIS A 58 2.50 -11.05 -1.15
N ILE A 59 1.29 -10.52 -1.28
CA ILE A 59 0.57 -9.84 -0.19
C ILE A 59 0.29 -10.75 1.01
N THR A 60 0.27 -12.06 0.79
CA THR A 60 0.11 -13.06 1.86
C THR A 60 1.41 -13.45 2.55
N ARG A 61 2.56 -12.90 2.13
CA ARG A 61 3.87 -13.18 2.75
C ARG A 61 4.12 -12.23 3.93
N PRO A 62 4.91 -12.67 4.93
CA PRO A 62 5.40 -11.76 5.96
C PRO A 62 6.16 -10.55 5.36
N GLY A 63 5.92 -9.35 5.90
CA GLY A 63 6.50 -8.08 5.46
C GLY A 63 5.64 -7.28 4.46
N TYR A 64 4.52 -7.84 4.00
CA TYR A 64 3.58 -7.19 3.08
C TYR A 64 2.26 -6.78 3.76
N GLU A 65 2.22 -6.72 5.08
CA GLU A 65 1.00 -6.49 5.85
C GLU A 65 0.42 -5.09 5.65
N GLN A 66 1.29 -4.10 5.35
CA GLN A 66 0.87 -2.74 5.00
C GLN A 66 0.10 -2.65 3.68
N TRP A 67 0.05 -3.73 2.88
CA TRP A 67 -0.87 -3.81 1.74
C TRP A 67 -2.32 -3.64 2.16
N LEU A 68 -2.66 -3.91 3.42
CA LEU A 68 -3.99 -3.62 3.96
C LEU A 68 -4.42 -2.16 3.73
N LEU A 69 -3.47 -1.21 3.87
CA LEU A 69 -3.73 0.21 3.60
C LEU A 69 -3.95 0.48 2.10
N VAL A 70 -3.14 -0.16 1.24
CA VAL A 70 -3.27 -0.06 -0.22
C VAL A 70 -4.63 -0.62 -0.67
N ALA A 71 -5.00 -1.78 -0.15
CA ALA A 71 -6.27 -2.43 -0.44
C ALA A 71 -7.47 -1.59 0.02
N TYR A 72 -7.38 -0.98 1.21
CA TYR A 72 -8.38 -0.05 1.69
C TYR A 72 -8.48 1.21 0.82
N ALA A 73 -7.34 1.83 0.49
CA ALA A 73 -7.29 3.08 -0.28
C ALA A 73 -7.89 2.94 -1.69
N PHE A 74 -7.69 1.80 -2.35
CA PHE A 74 -8.07 1.61 -3.74
C PHE A 74 -9.23 0.62 -3.95
N GLY A 75 -9.84 0.14 -2.88
CA GLY A 75 -11.04 -0.71 -2.95
C GLY A 75 -10.78 -2.16 -3.35
N PHE A 76 -9.59 -2.70 -3.08
CA PHE A 76 -9.29 -4.14 -3.29
C PHE A 76 -9.86 -4.98 -2.13
N ILE A 77 -11.18 -5.15 -2.10
CA ILE A 77 -11.90 -5.80 -0.99
C ILE A 77 -11.41 -7.23 -0.74
N ASP A 78 -11.24 -8.03 -1.79
CA ASP A 78 -10.77 -9.42 -1.67
C ASP A 78 -9.37 -9.50 -1.02
N ASP A 79 -8.47 -8.61 -1.45
CA ASP A 79 -7.12 -8.51 -0.90
C ASP A 79 -7.17 -8.07 0.58
N PHE A 80 -8.04 -7.11 0.91
CA PHE A 80 -8.24 -6.59 2.26
C PHE A 80 -8.77 -7.68 3.21
N GLU A 81 -9.80 -8.41 2.80
CA GLU A 81 -10.39 -9.50 3.60
C GLU A 81 -9.39 -10.63 3.82
N ASN A 82 -8.66 -11.03 2.78
CA ASN A 82 -7.67 -12.10 2.88
C ASN A 82 -6.55 -11.75 3.88
N ILE A 83 -6.01 -10.52 3.78
CA ILE A 83 -4.95 -10.07 4.68
C ILE A 83 -5.47 -9.88 6.10
N SER A 84 -6.61 -9.20 6.29
CA SER A 84 -7.16 -8.94 7.62
C SER A 84 -7.49 -10.22 8.37
N ASN A 85 -8.13 -11.21 7.72
CA ASN A 85 -8.40 -12.52 8.32
C ASN A 85 -7.11 -13.23 8.75
N ARG A 86 -6.06 -13.18 7.91
CA ARG A 86 -4.76 -13.77 8.27
C ARG A 86 -4.13 -13.04 9.46
N LEU A 87 -4.17 -11.71 9.49
CA LEU A 87 -3.60 -10.93 10.58
C LEU A 87 -4.31 -11.21 11.91
N VAL A 88 -5.65 -11.28 11.91
CA VAL A 88 -6.43 -11.61 13.12
C VAL A 88 -6.01 -12.96 13.71
N LEU A 89 -5.69 -13.95 12.88
CA LEU A 89 -5.31 -15.30 13.32
C LEU A 89 -3.81 -15.44 13.67
N SER A 90 -2.95 -14.63 13.06
CA SER A 90 -1.48 -14.80 13.13
C SER A 90 -0.77 -13.73 13.96
N CYS A 91 -1.41 -12.58 14.20
CA CYS A 91 -0.78 -11.49 14.92
C CYS A 91 -0.77 -11.72 16.42
N THR A 92 0.37 -11.40 17.02
CA THR A 92 0.52 -11.35 18.47
C THR A 92 0.84 -9.92 18.89
N SER A 93 0.28 -9.46 20.00
CA SER A 93 0.62 -8.14 20.56
C SER A 93 1.63 -8.33 21.67
N LYS A 94 2.77 -7.65 21.57
CA LYS A 94 3.81 -7.61 22.61
C LYS A 94 4.31 -6.17 22.77
N ASP A 95 4.31 -5.67 24.02
CA ASP A 95 4.78 -4.32 24.36
C ASP A 95 4.11 -3.20 23.54
N GLY A 96 2.83 -3.35 23.24
CA GLY A 96 2.06 -2.39 22.43
C GLY A 96 2.38 -2.42 20.93
N LYS A 97 3.19 -3.37 20.46
CA LYS A 97 3.48 -3.59 19.04
C LYS A 97 2.76 -4.85 18.57
N CYS A 98 2.10 -4.75 17.42
CA CYS A 98 1.63 -5.92 16.69
C CYS A 98 2.81 -6.57 15.97
N LEU A 99 2.96 -7.87 16.17
CA LEU A 99 3.99 -8.69 15.56
C LEU A 99 3.35 -9.69 14.59
N ASP A 100 4.06 -10.01 13.51
CA ASP A 100 3.72 -11.11 12.61
C ASP A 100 3.98 -12.48 13.27
N SER A 101 3.69 -13.57 12.55
CA SER A 101 3.95 -14.94 13.00
C SER A 101 5.43 -15.25 13.26
N ASN A 102 6.36 -14.42 12.75
CA ASN A 102 7.80 -14.55 12.93
C ASN A 102 8.34 -13.67 14.07
N GLY A 103 7.46 -12.94 14.78
CA GLY A 103 7.84 -12.00 15.83
C GLY A 103 8.41 -10.67 15.33
N SER A 104 8.31 -10.39 14.02
CA SER A 104 8.70 -9.10 13.42
C SER A 104 7.56 -8.10 13.55
N ALA A 105 7.87 -6.83 13.80
CA ALA A 105 6.84 -5.80 13.84
C ALA A 105 6.11 -5.71 12.49
N LEU A 106 4.81 -5.39 12.52
CA LEU A 106 4.00 -5.10 11.32
C LEU A 106 4.40 -3.77 10.65
N THR A 107 5.69 -3.53 10.51
CA THR A 107 6.30 -2.41 9.80
C THR A 107 6.66 -2.93 8.41
N GLY A 108 6.16 -2.29 7.37
CA GLY A 108 6.39 -2.68 5.98
C GLY A 108 7.88 -2.77 5.65
N ARG A 109 8.16 -3.58 4.62
CA ARG A 109 9.52 -3.92 4.17
C ARG A 109 10.30 -2.75 3.57
#